data_AF-A0A7C3LZP3-F1
#
_entry.id   AF-A0A7C3LZP3-F1
#
_cell.length_a   1.000
_cell.length_b   1.000
_cell.length_c   1.000
_cell.angle_alpha   90.00
_cell.angle_beta   90.00
_cell.angle_gamma   90.00
#
_symmetry.space_group_name_H-M   'P 1'
#
loop_
_entity.id
_entity.type
_entity.pdbx_description
1 polymer ?
#
loop_
_entity_poly.entity_id
_entity_poly.type
_entity_poly.pdbx_seq_one_letter_code
_entity_poly.pdbx_strand_id
1 'polypeptide(L)'
;MGALPKTAKLWEALRERDMRSRMLLLLWVFLTLAGCGTWTRKAPVPLPTVLLDRQGVASPTLAQRTDKGIIASGVVVPAWQIRMAFTLQERVSAVNVSVGDRVRAGQVLARLDDSVLQAQIRQAKAAVAVAEANYNLLAAGPTPEQLRQAEAAVISARAAYSRTLEAPREAEVEAAKAALEAARANYDRVKSGPRKEDYATAEANLRTAEMALRQAQSAYDRALARNPAGISGDPAALALEKATNDYQAAKAVYEALSRLPDEAQLSAAYQQVALAKAQLDHVLHPVREYEVEQARAQVYSAQARLEELKAGARPEQLAAARAQVESAQAALAVLEAQLQKYVLVAPLDGIVLARMIEPNEVVLPGTPLLVLGDLDHLRVETTDLSERDVPQIKVGQPVQVFIKALGQQITGHVSAISPLANTLGGDVVYKTTVDLDMCPPDLRVGMSAEVQF
;
A
#
# COMPACT_ATOMS: atom_id res chain seq x y z
N MET A 1 36.14 1.69 -36.66
CA MET A 1 36.71 2.91 -36.05
C MET A 1 35.60 3.57 -35.26
N GLY A 2 35.62 3.88 -33.97
CA GLY A 2 36.55 3.73 -32.85
C GLY A 2 35.84 4.43 -31.67
N ALA A 3 35.51 3.70 -30.60
CA ALA A 3 36.10 3.84 -29.26
C ALA A 3 35.66 5.08 -28.42
N LEU A 4 34.78 4.79 -27.43
CA LEU A 4 34.61 5.27 -26.03
C LEU A 4 35.34 6.55 -25.53
N PRO A 5 34.76 7.28 -24.53
CA PRO A 5 34.93 6.94 -23.09
C PRO A 5 33.65 7.12 -22.22
N LYS A 6 33.25 6.17 -21.37
CA LYS A 6 33.69 5.89 -19.97
C LYS A 6 33.63 7.12 -19.02
N THR A 7 32.45 7.42 -18.47
CA THR A 7 32.28 8.37 -17.34
C THR A 7 31.34 7.86 -16.22
N ALA A 8 31.17 6.55 -16.07
CA ALA A 8 30.37 5.96 -14.98
C ALA A 8 31.17 5.55 -13.73
N LYS A 9 32.51 5.72 -13.71
CA LYS A 9 33.39 5.28 -12.60
C LYS A 9 33.88 6.40 -11.67
N LEU A 10 33.42 7.64 -11.87
CA LEU A 10 33.90 8.80 -11.08
C LEU A 10 33.02 9.17 -9.88
N TRP A 11 31.81 8.59 -9.76
CA TRP A 11 30.88 8.89 -8.67
C TRP A 11 30.98 7.94 -7.46
N GLU A 12 31.54 6.74 -7.62
CA GLU A 12 31.72 5.80 -6.50
C GLU A 12 32.99 6.05 -5.67
N ALA A 13 34.01 6.73 -6.24
CA ALA A 13 35.29 6.95 -5.54
C ALA A 13 35.29 8.16 -4.56
N LEU A 14 34.24 9.00 -4.59
CA LEU A 14 34.13 10.18 -3.73
C LEU A 14 33.34 9.93 -2.43
N ARG A 15 32.63 8.80 -2.31
CA ARG A 15 31.80 8.48 -1.13
C ARG A 15 32.59 7.82 0.02
N GLU A 16 33.72 7.17 -0.28
CA GLU A 16 34.55 6.50 0.74
C GLU A 16 35.61 7.40 1.38
N ARG A 17 35.98 8.52 0.75
CA ARG A 17 37.07 9.38 1.22
C ARG A 17 36.64 10.35 2.32
N ASP A 18 35.34 10.63 2.44
CA ASP A 18 34.80 11.60 3.40
C ASP A 18 34.54 10.98 4.80
N MET A 19 34.34 9.66 4.88
CA MET A 19 34.08 8.97 6.15
C MET A 19 35.35 8.77 6.99
N ARG A 20 36.50 8.52 6.36
CA ARG A 20 37.80 8.41 7.07
C ARG A 20 38.31 9.76 7.55
N SER A 21 38.09 10.84 6.80
CA SER A 21 38.50 12.19 7.22
C SER A 21 37.63 12.71 8.37
N ARG A 22 36.32 12.44 8.36
CA ARG A 22 35.42 12.77 9.48
C ARG A 22 35.66 11.93 10.74
N MET A 23 36.05 10.65 10.58
CA MET A 23 36.39 9.79 11.72
C MET A 23 37.74 10.15 12.36
N LEU A 24 38.72 10.60 11.57
CA LEU A 24 40.00 11.11 12.10
C LEU A 24 39.85 12.49 12.77
N LEU A 25 38.94 13.35 12.31
CA LEU A 25 38.67 14.65 12.94
C LEU A 25 37.89 14.50 14.27
N LEU A 26 36.98 13.52 14.37
CA LEU A 26 36.30 13.19 15.64
C LEU A 26 37.23 12.51 16.65
N LEU A 27 38.21 11.72 16.19
CA LEU A 27 39.21 11.11 17.08
C LEU A 27 40.24 12.13 17.61
N TRP A 28 40.49 13.21 16.87
CA TRP A 28 41.40 14.29 17.30
C TRP A 28 40.75 15.28 18.27
N VAL A 29 39.44 15.53 18.14
CA VAL A 29 38.68 16.36 19.11
C VAL A 29 38.48 15.65 20.45
N PHE A 30 38.48 14.31 20.47
CA PHE A 30 38.38 13.54 21.72
C PHE A 30 39.72 13.40 22.48
N LEU A 31 40.86 13.73 21.85
CA LEU A 31 42.20 13.51 22.42
C LEU A 31 42.86 14.77 23.03
N THR A 32 42.18 15.92 23.04
CA THR A 32 42.74 17.20 23.56
C THR A 32 42.09 17.68 24.87
N LEU A 33 41.19 16.90 25.48
CA LEU A 33 40.55 17.21 26.77
C LEU A 33 41.12 16.42 27.97
N ALA A 34 42.31 15.81 27.82
CA ALA A 34 43.08 15.29 28.95
C ALA A 34 43.88 16.45 29.61
N GLY A 35 43.16 17.41 30.18
CA GLY A 35 43.73 18.43 31.06
C GLY A 35 44.13 17.80 32.40
N CYS A 36 45.43 17.81 32.67
CA CYS A 36 46.02 17.34 33.91
C CYS A 36 45.63 18.29 35.06
N GLY A 37 44.62 17.92 35.84
CA GLY A 37 44.26 18.57 37.10
C GLY A 37 44.77 17.73 38.27
N THR A 38 45.85 18.18 38.92
CA THR A 38 46.36 17.59 40.18
C THR A 38 45.39 17.91 41.32
N TRP A 39 44.35 17.08 41.46
CA TRP A 39 43.41 17.19 42.56
C TRP A 39 44.02 16.59 43.82
N THR A 40 44.52 17.47 44.67
CA THR A 40 44.90 17.18 46.05
C THR A 40 43.69 16.64 46.81
N ARG A 41 43.77 15.38 47.26
CA ARG A 41 42.79 14.80 48.19
C ARG A 41 42.93 15.51 49.54
N LYS A 42 42.11 16.53 49.79
CA LYS A 42 41.83 16.97 51.17
C LYS A 42 41.09 15.84 51.88
N ALA A 43 41.69 15.36 52.98
CA ALA A 43 41.01 14.44 53.89
C ALA A 43 39.68 15.06 54.38
N PRO A 44 38.61 14.27 54.54
CA PRO A 44 37.36 14.77 55.07
C PRO A 44 37.58 15.30 56.49
N VAL A 45 37.21 16.56 56.69
CA VAL A 45 37.16 17.19 58.01
C VAL A 45 36.02 16.51 58.78
N PRO A 46 36.21 16.00 60.00
CA PRO A 46 35.11 15.48 60.79
C PRO A 46 34.12 16.62 61.06
N LEU A 47 32.84 16.36 60.77
CA LEU A 47 31.73 17.25 61.14
C LEU A 47 31.77 17.48 62.67
N PRO A 48 31.56 18.71 63.15
CA PRO A 48 31.38 18.93 64.57
C PRO A 48 30.12 18.19 65.03
N THR A 49 30.31 17.24 65.93
CA THR A 49 29.21 16.59 66.67
C THR A 49 28.53 17.66 67.50
N VAL A 50 27.37 18.14 67.03
CA VAL A 50 26.46 18.91 67.86
C VAL A 50 25.85 17.94 68.86
N LEU A 51 26.26 18.05 70.12
CA LEU A 51 25.53 17.49 71.25
C LEU A 51 24.19 18.24 71.32
N LEU A 52 23.13 17.64 70.77
CA LEU A 52 21.77 18.03 71.11
C LEU A 52 21.55 17.63 72.56
N ASP A 53 21.57 18.64 73.44
CA ASP A 53 21.07 18.56 74.79
C ASP A 53 19.65 17.96 74.74
N ARG A 54 19.50 16.74 75.29
CA ARG A 54 18.22 16.05 75.41
C ARG A 54 17.41 16.71 76.52
N GLN A 55 16.84 17.87 76.22
CA GLN A 55 15.75 18.43 76.99
C GLN A 55 14.44 17.77 76.56
N GLY A 56 13.96 16.83 77.39
CA GLY A 56 12.54 16.51 77.56
C GLY A 56 11.77 15.94 76.36
N VAL A 57 12.04 14.70 75.98
CA VAL A 57 11.01 13.86 75.33
C VAL A 57 10.51 12.90 76.41
N ALA A 58 9.22 12.97 76.72
CA ALA A 58 8.56 12.06 77.66
C ALA A 58 8.88 10.61 77.26
N SER A 59 9.44 9.85 78.20
CA SER A 59 9.64 8.41 78.05
C SER A 59 8.29 7.76 77.70
N PRO A 60 8.22 6.88 76.68
CA PRO A 60 7.04 6.06 76.50
C PRO A 60 6.85 5.23 77.78
N THR A 61 5.68 5.34 78.38
CA THR A 61 5.29 4.51 79.52
C THR A 61 5.21 3.08 79.02
N LEU A 62 6.08 2.21 79.56
CA LEU A 62 6.04 0.77 79.34
C LEU A 62 4.63 0.24 79.56
N ALA A 63 4.30 -0.86 78.87
CA ALA A 63 3.28 -1.80 79.27
C ALA A 63 3.40 -2.08 80.78
N GLN A 64 2.57 -1.42 81.61
CA GLN A 64 2.58 -1.63 83.04
C GLN A 64 1.78 -2.90 83.33
N ARG A 65 2.47 -3.92 83.85
CA ARG A 65 1.81 -5.08 84.43
C ARG A 65 1.09 -4.63 85.70
N THR A 66 -0.17 -4.28 85.56
CA THR A 66 -1.07 -4.09 86.69
C THR A 66 -1.65 -5.47 87.06
N ASP A 67 -2.20 -5.61 88.27
CA ASP A 67 -2.90 -6.83 88.72
C ASP A 67 -4.15 -7.18 87.86
N LYS A 68 -4.33 -6.55 86.69
CA LYS A 68 -5.51 -6.60 85.81
C LYS A 68 -5.22 -6.96 84.32
N GLY A 69 -4.00 -7.36 83.92
CA GLY A 69 -3.75 -7.89 82.57
C GLY A 69 -2.55 -7.28 81.83
N ILE A 70 -2.32 -7.69 80.57
CA ILE A 70 -1.27 -7.16 79.69
C ILE A 70 -1.83 -5.91 79.00
N ILE A 71 -1.13 -4.79 79.09
CA ILE A 71 -1.55 -3.52 78.49
C ILE A 71 -0.51 -3.10 77.46
N ALA A 72 -0.94 -2.75 76.25
CA ALA A 72 -0.07 -2.21 75.20
C ALA A 72 -0.64 -0.91 74.65
N SER A 73 0.22 0.06 74.38
CA SER A 73 -0.12 1.23 73.57
C SER A 73 -0.30 0.83 72.11
N GLY A 74 -1.22 1.51 71.43
CA GLY A 74 -1.45 1.33 70.00
C GLY A 74 -1.93 2.60 69.31
N VAL A 75 -2.08 2.51 68.00
CA VAL A 75 -2.57 3.60 67.16
C VAL A 75 -3.71 3.08 66.28
N VAL A 76 -4.76 3.89 66.13
CA VAL A 76 -5.87 3.60 65.23
C VAL A 76 -5.43 3.75 63.78
N VAL A 77 -5.59 2.71 62.98
CA VAL A 77 -5.24 2.65 61.56
C VAL A 77 -6.45 2.18 60.74
N PRO A 78 -6.54 2.54 59.45
CA PRO A 78 -7.59 2.01 58.58
C PRO A 78 -7.36 0.52 58.29
N ALA A 79 -8.43 -0.24 58.02
CA ALA A 79 -8.32 -1.67 57.71
C ALA A 79 -7.39 -1.96 56.52
N TRP A 80 -7.38 -1.06 55.54
CA TRP A 80 -6.38 -1.01 54.49
C TRP A 80 -6.04 0.45 54.15
N GLN A 81 -4.83 0.65 53.65
CA GLN A 81 -4.38 1.93 53.11
C GLN A 81 -3.54 1.70 51.87
N ILE A 82 -3.75 2.49 50.82
CA ILE A 82 -3.00 2.41 49.56
C ILE A 82 -2.45 3.79 49.23
N ARG A 83 -1.13 3.82 48.97
CA ARG A 83 -0.44 5.00 48.45
C ARG A 83 -0.45 4.93 46.94
N MET A 84 -1.13 5.88 46.32
CA MET A 84 -1.33 5.96 44.89
C MET A 84 -0.31 6.92 44.29
N ALA A 85 0.32 6.50 43.20
CA ALA A 85 1.33 7.28 42.49
C ALA A 85 1.19 7.06 40.98
N PHE A 86 1.59 8.05 40.19
CA PHE A 86 1.81 7.83 38.76
C PHE A 86 3.12 7.08 38.54
N THR A 87 3.17 6.33 37.43
CA THR A 87 4.39 5.63 36.97
C THR A 87 5.16 6.42 35.91
N LEU A 88 4.61 7.57 35.49
CA LEU A 88 5.15 8.46 34.48
C LEU A 88 5.49 9.81 35.09
N GLN A 89 6.49 10.49 34.51
CA GLN A 89 6.81 11.87 34.82
C GLN A 89 6.05 12.78 33.85
N GLU A 90 5.08 13.54 34.33
CA GLU A 90 4.30 14.47 33.50
C GLU A 90 3.63 15.56 34.34
N ARG A 91 3.08 16.59 33.69
CA ARG A 91 2.28 17.61 34.36
C ARG A 91 0.88 17.10 34.70
N VAL A 92 0.37 17.45 35.88
CA VAL A 92 -1.00 17.16 36.32
C VAL A 92 -1.97 18.09 35.62
N SER A 93 -2.91 17.53 34.86
CA SER A 93 -3.96 18.30 34.19
C SER A 93 -5.16 18.54 35.09
N ALA A 94 -5.53 17.55 35.91
CA ALA A 94 -6.67 17.65 36.81
C ALA A 94 -6.51 16.75 38.04
N VAL A 95 -7.02 17.22 39.17
CA VAL A 95 -7.24 16.43 40.39
C VAL A 95 -8.72 16.53 40.72
N ASN A 96 -9.42 15.40 40.70
CA ASN A 96 -10.89 15.33 40.76
C ASN A 96 -11.41 14.98 42.16
N VAL A 97 -10.55 14.94 43.16
CA VAL A 97 -10.87 14.52 44.53
C VAL A 97 -10.17 15.41 45.56
N SER A 98 -10.85 15.61 46.68
CA SER A 98 -10.37 16.32 47.86
C SER A 98 -10.20 15.37 49.04
N VAL A 99 -9.44 15.79 50.05
CA VAL A 99 -9.31 15.04 51.31
C VAL A 99 -10.69 14.94 51.97
N GLY A 100 -11.06 13.72 52.39
CA GLY A 100 -12.37 13.40 52.96
C GLY A 100 -13.40 12.90 51.95
N ASP A 101 -13.14 13.00 50.64
CA ASP A 101 -14.08 12.49 49.64
C ASP A 101 -14.14 10.96 49.66
N ARG A 102 -15.36 10.42 49.56
CA ARG A 102 -15.58 8.99 49.33
C ARG A 102 -15.47 8.69 47.84
N VAL A 103 -14.61 7.74 47.50
CA VAL A 103 -14.33 7.31 46.12
C VAL A 103 -14.77 5.88 45.90
N ARG A 104 -15.13 5.54 44.65
CA ARG A 104 -15.49 4.18 44.24
C ARG A 104 -14.39 3.54 43.39
N ALA A 105 -14.32 2.22 43.39
CA ALA A 105 -13.45 1.45 42.50
C ALA A 105 -13.68 1.88 41.04
N GLY A 106 -12.58 2.13 40.32
CA GLY A 106 -12.58 2.64 38.94
C GLY A 106 -12.80 4.16 38.80
N GLN A 107 -13.11 4.88 39.87
CA GLN A 107 -13.28 6.34 39.80
C GLN A 107 -11.96 7.03 39.46
N VAL A 108 -12.00 7.97 38.52
CA VAL A 108 -10.84 8.78 38.13
C VAL A 108 -10.54 9.81 39.23
N LEU A 109 -9.35 9.70 39.81
CA LEU A 109 -8.88 10.54 40.90
C LEU A 109 -8.05 11.73 40.40
N ALA A 110 -7.16 11.47 39.45
CA ALA A 110 -6.29 12.47 38.86
C ALA A 110 -5.95 12.12 37.40
N ARG A 111 -5.57 13.13 36.63
CA ARG A 111 -5.14 13.01 35.24
C ARG A 111 -3.85 13.78 35.00
N LEU A 112 -3.00 13.22 34.15
CA LEU A 112 -1.83 13.90 33.59
C LEU A 112 -2.20 14.62 32.28
N ASP A 113 -1.37 15.53 31.81
CA ASP A 113 -1.51 16.16 30.50
C ASP A 113 -1.17 15.13 29.40
N ASP A 114 -2.20 14.65 28.70
CA ASP A 114 -2.10 13.66 27.63
C ASP A 114 -2.18 14.29 26.23
N SER A 115 -2.14 15.62 26.11
CA SER A 115 -2.39 16.33 24.83
C SER A 115 -1.48 15.87 23.67
N VAL A 116 -0.20 15.65 23.96
CA VAL A 116 0.78 15.13 22.99
C VAL A 116 0.49 13.68 22.63
N LEU A 117 0.19 12.83 23.62
CA LEU A 117 -0.14 11.42 23.39
C LEU A 117 -1.43 11.28 22.58
N GLN A 118 -2.45 12.10 22.87
CA GLN A 118 -3.69 12.16 22.09
C GLN A 118 -3.43 12.56 20.64
N ALA A 119 -2.50 13.48 20.38
CA ALA A 119 -2.08 13.83 19.03
C ALA A 119 -1.42 12.64 18.31
N GLN A 120 -0.56 11.89 19.01
CA GLN A 120 0.06 10.67 18.49
C GLN A 120 -0.97 9.57 18.22
N ILE A 121 -1.96 9.39 19.10
CA ILE A 121 -3.07 8.44 18.90
C ILE A 121 -3.87 8.82 17.65
N ARG A 122 -4.17 10.11 17.43
CA ARG A 122 -4.84 10.56 16.20
C ARG A 122 -4.01 10.24 14.96
N GLN A 123 -2.69 10.43 15.02
CA GLN A 123 -1.79 10.08 13.93
C GLN A 123 -1.75 8.56 13.67
N ALA A 124 -1.69 7.74 14.72
CA ALA A 124 -1.70 6.28 14.60
C ALA A 124 -3.04 5.76 14.06
N LYS A 125 -4.18 6.32 14.50
CA LYS A 125 -5.50 6.02 13.94
C LYS A 125 -5.59 6.35 12.45
N ALA A 126 -5.02 7.49 12.03
CA ALA A 126 -4.93 7.83 10.61
C ALA A 126 -4.05 6.83 9.83
N ALA A 127 -2.94 6.37 10.42
CA ALA A 127 -2.09 5.36 9.79
C ALA A 127 -2.81 4.01 9.63
N VAL A 128 -3.60 3.59 10.61
CA VAL A 128 -4.48 2.40 10.50
C VAL A 128 -5.47 2.59 9.35
N ALA A 129 -6.17 3.73 9.29
CA ALA A 129 -7.14 4.01 8.24
C ALA A 129 -6.52 3.99 6.83
N VAL A 130 -5.29 4.52 6.66
CA VAL A 130 -4.55 4.45 5.40
C VAL A 130 -4.19 3.00 5.04
N ALA A 131 -3.71 2.22 6.01
CA ALA A 131 -3.37 0.81 5.77
C ALA A 131 -4.62 -0.02 5.40
N GLU A 132 -5.74 0.21 6.08
CA GLU A 132 -7.02 -0.44 5.79
C GLU A 132 -7.55 -0.05 4.41
N ALA A 133 -7.46 1.23 4.03
CA ALA A 133 -7.85 1.69 2.70
C ALA A 133 -7.02 1.01 1.60
N ASN A 134 -5.70 0.87 1.80
CA ASN A 134 -4.83 0.17 0.86
C ASN A 134 -5.16 -1.33 0.76
N TYR A 135 -5.43 -1.99 1.89
CA TYR A 135 -5.89 -3.38 1.90
C TYR A 135 -7.22 -3.54 1.16
N ASN A 136 -8.19 -2.67 1.43
CA ASN A 136 -9.50 -2.70 0.80
C ASN A 136 -9.43 -2.44 -0.71
N LEU A 137 -8.56 -1.54 -1.16
CA LEU A 137 -8.33 -1.30 -2.58
C LEU A 137 -7.80 -2.55 -3.29
N LEU A 138 -6.87 -3.27 -2.67
CA LEU A 138 -6.35 -4.53 -3.21
C LEU A 138 -7.39 -5.66 -3.16
N ALA A 139 -8.18 -5.72 -2.09
CA ALA A 139 -9.21 -6.74 -1.88
C ALA A 139 -10.44 -6.56 -2.77
N ALA A 140 -10.79 -5.32 -3.15
CA ALA A 140 -11.92 -5.03 -4.02
C ALA A 140 -11.74 -5.59 -5.45
N GLY A 141 -10.50 -5.88 -5.86
CA GLY A 141 -10.20 -6.44 -7.17
C GLY A 141 -10.50 -5.48 -8.32
N PRO A 142 -10.66 -5.99 -9.56
CA PRO A 142 -10.92 -5.17 -10.74
C PRO A 142 -12.32 -4.55 -10.70
N THR A 143 -12.44 -3.32 -11.20
CA THR A 143 -13.73 -2.65 -11.34
C THR A 143 -14.60 -3.31 -12.43
N PRO A 144 -15.95 -3.21 -12.33
CA PRO A 144 -16.85 -3.68 -13.39
C PRO A 144 -16.57 -3.07 -14.77
N GLU A 145 -16.14 -1.80 -14.81
CA GLU A 145 -15.68 -1.13 -16.03
C GLU A 145 -14.46 -1.84 -16.65
N GLN A 146 -13.45 -2.16 -15.85
CA GLN A 146 -12.24 -2.86 -16.32
C GLN A 146 -12.57 -4.26 -16.85
N LEU A 147 -13.44 -4.99 -16.15
CA LEU A 147 -13.89 -6.31 -16.59
C LEU A 147 -14.64 -6.22 -17.93
N ARG A 148 -15.59 -5.29 -18.07
CA ARG A 148 -16.32 -5.07 -19.34
C ARG A 148 -15.39 -4.72 -20.49
N GLN A 149 -14.38 -3.89 -20.26
CA GLN A 149 -13.39 -3.54 -21.28
C GLN A 149 -12.56 -4.77 -21.71
N ALA A 150 -12.13 -5.59 -20.75
CA ALA A 150 -11.39 -6.81 -21.04
C ALA A 150 -12.25 -7.86 -21.76
N GLU A 151 -13.51 -8.03 -21.35
CA GLU A 151 -14.48 -8.90 -22.03
C GLU A 151 -14.75 -8.43 -23.48
N ALA A 152 -14.93 -7.13 -23.69
CA ALA A 152 -15.09 -6.56 -25.02
C ALA A 152 -13.85 -6.80 -25.90
N ALA A 153 -12.64 -6.77 -25.31
CA ALA A 153 -11.41 -7.10 -26.03
C ALA A 153 -11.34 -8.59 -26.41
N VAL A 154 -11.82 -9.51 -25.56
CA VAL A 154 -11.94 -10.94 -25.93
C VAL A 154 -12.96 -11.13 -27.05
N ILE A 155 -14.10 -10.45 -26.98
CA ILE A 155 -15.15 -10.52 -28.01
C ILE A 155 -14.60 -10.02 -29.35
N SER A 156 -13.92 -8.87 -29.37
CA SER A 156 -13.36 -8.31 -30.60
C SER A 156 -12.24 -9.19 -31.19
N ALA A 157 -11.37 -9.75 -30.35
CA ALA A 157 -10.33 -10.68 -30.79
C ALA A 157 -10.93 -11.96 -31.37
N ARG A 158 -11.97 -12.53 -30.73
CA ARG A 158 -12.70 -13.69 -31.27
C ARG A 158 -13.37 -13.38 -32.60
N ALA A 159 -14.00 -12.22 -32.73
CA ALA A 159 -14.60 -11.80 -34.00
C ALA A 159 -13.56 -11.59 -35.11
N ALA A 160 -12.34 -11.13 -34.78
CA ALA A 160 -11.23 -11.09 -35.73
C ALA A 160 -10.79 -12.49 -36.15
N TYR A 161 -10.61 -13.41 -35.19
CA TYR A 161 -10.28 -14.82 -35.47
C TYR A 161 -11.34 -15.53 -36.32
N SER A 162 -12.63 -15.35 -36.02
CA SER A 162 -13.72 -15.90 -36.83
C SER A 162 -13.68 -15.37 -38.26
N ARG A 163 -13.46 -14.07 -38.47
CA ARG A 163 -13.31 -13.48 -39.82
C ARG A 163 -12.10 -14.04 -40.59
N THR A 164 -11.02 -14.43 -39.91
CA THR A 164 -9.89 -15.10 -40.58
C THR A 164 -10.18 -16.55 -40.96
N LEU A 165 -11.16 -17.19 -40.31
CA LEU A 165 -11.58 -18.56 -40.63
C LEU A 165 -12.73 -18.61 -41.64
N GLU A 166 -13.40 -17.49 -41.89
CA GLU A 166 -14.49 -17.41 -42.85
C GLU A 166 -13.98 -17.75 -44.25
N ALA A 167 -14.69 -18.66 -44.92
CA ALA A 167 -14.40 -19.01 -46.29
C ALA A 167 -14.58 -17.79 -47.21
N PRO A 168 -13.80 -17.69 -48.30
CA PRO A 168 -14.00 -16.65 -49.30
C PRO A 168 -15.45 -16.68 -49.79
N ARG A 169 -16.05 -15.49 -49.96
CA ARG A 169 -17.45 -15.40 -50.39
C ARG A 169 -17.59 -16.03 -51.77
N GLU A 170 -18.61 -16.85 -51.97
CA GLU A 170 -18.87 -17.51 -53.25
C GLU A 170 -18.91 -16.50 -54.42
N ALA A 171 -19.50 -15.32 -54.20
CA ALA A 171 -19.53 -14.25 -55.19
C ALA A 171 -18.13 -13.72 -55.59
N GLU A 172 -17.18 -13.66 -54.66
CA GLU A 172 -15.80 -13.21 -54.93
C GLU A 172 -15.03 -14.28 -55.73
N VAL A 173 -15.23 -15.55 -55.39
CA VAL A 173 -14.66 -16.69 -56.13
C VAL A 173 -15.18 -16.73 -57.56
N GLU A 174 -16.50 -16.60 -57.76
CA GLU A 174 -17.10 -16.61 -59.10
C GLU A 174 -16.68 -15.40 -59.93
N ALA A 175 -16.58 -14.21 -59.33
CA ALA A 175 -16.05 -13.02 -60.02
C ALA A 175 -14.59 -13.23 -60.49
N ALA A 176 -13.74 -13.81 -59.64
CA ALA A 176 -12.35 -14.10 -59.99
C ALA A 176 -12.22 -15.18 -61.08
N LYS A 177 -13.06 -16.23 -61.05
CA LYS A 177 -13.14 -17.23 -62.12
C LYS A 177 -13.57 -16.61 -63.44
N ALA A 178 -14.61 -15.78 -63.43
CA ALA A 178 -15.09 -15.09 -64.62
C ALA A 178 -14.03 -14.17 -65.22
N ALA A 179 -13.25 -13.46 -64.37
CA ALA A 179 -12.15 -12.62 -64.81
C ALA A 179 -11.03 -13.43 -65.49
N LEU A 180 -10.69 -14.61 -64.95
CA LEU A 180 -9.71 -15.52 -65.57
C LEU A 180 -10.19 -16.04 -66.92
N GLU A 181 -11.45 -16.43 -67.03
CA GLU A 181 -12.04 -16.88 -68.29
C GLU A 181 -12.07 -15.76 -69.34
N ALA A 182 -12.42 -14.54 -68.96
CA ALA A 182 -12.35 -13.38 -69.85
C ALA A 182 -10.92 -13.08 -70.32
N ALA A 183 -9.93 -13.18 -69.43
CA ALA A 183 -8.52 -12.99 -69.78
C ALA A 183 -8.02 -14.08 -70.74
N ARG A 184 -8.41 -15.34 -70.53
CA ARG A 184 -8.10 -16.46 -71.43
C ARG A 184 -8.73 -16.27 -72.80
N ALA A 185 -10.01 -15.90 -72.85
CA ALA A 185 -10.69 -15.62 -74.11
C ALA A 185 -10.01 -14.47 -74.89
N ASN A 186 -9.51 -13.44 -74.19
CA ASN A 186 -8.73 -12.37 -74.82
C ASN A 186 -7.39 -12.88 -75.35
N TYR A 187 -6.65 -13.69 -74.58
CA TYR A 187 -5.40 -14.31 -75.03
C TYR A 187 -5.61 -15.20 -76.26
N ASP A 188 -6.65 -16.04 -76.25
CA ASP A 188 -6.97 -16.93 -77.37
C ASP A 188 -7.33 -16.13 -78.62
N ARG A 189 -8.08 -15.02 -78.47
CA ARG A 189 -8.40 -14.10 -79.56
C ARG A 189 -7.14 -13.45 -80.16
N VAL A 190 -6.21 -12.99 -79.32
CA VAL A 190 -4.94 -12.39 -79.76
C VAL A 190 -4.06 -13.45 -80.44
N LYS A 191 -4.02 -14.66 -79.89
CA LYS A 191 -3.26 -15.80 -80.42
C LYS A 191 -3.80 -16.29 -81.76
N SER A 192 -5.12 -16.29 -81.96
CA SER A 192 -5.75 -16.72 -83.22
C SER A 192 -5.52 -15.75 -84.38
N GLY A 193 -5.03 -14.53 -84.11
CA GLY A 193 -4.83 -13.50 -85.12
C GLY A 193 -6.13 -12.94 -85.70
N PRO A 194 -6.06 -12.15 -86.78
CA PRO A 194 -7.24 -11.61 -87.46
C PRO A 194 -8.13 -12.70 -88.02
N ARG A 195 -9.45 -12.45 -88.10
CA ARG A 195 -10.38 -13.49 -88.57
C ARG A 195 -10.17 -13.75 -90.06
N LYS A 196 -10.39 -14.99 -90.50
CA LYS A 196 -10.35 -15.36 -91.92
C LYS A 196 -11.24 -14.47 -92.79
N GLU A 197 -12.36 -14.02 -92.24
CA GLU A 197 -13.30 -13.09 -92.87
C GLU A 197 -12.69 -11.69 -93.10
N ASP A 198 -11.91 -11.18 -92.14
CA ASP A 198 -11.24 -9.88 -92.23
C ASP A 198 -10.16 -9.90 -93.33
N TYR A 199 -9.41 -11.01 -93.42
CA TYR A 199 -8.43 -11.23 -94.50
C TYR A 199 -9.09 -11.29 -95.87
N ALA A 200 -10.15 -12.08 -96.02
CA ALA A 200 -10.87 -12.22 -97.28
C ALA A 200 -11.42 -10.87 -97.78
N THR A 201 -11.94 -10.05 -96.86
CA THR A 201 -12.44 -8.71 -97.16
C THR A 201 -11.31 -7.76 -97.56
N ALA A 202 -10.19 -7.77 -96.83
CA ALA A 202 -9.03 -6.94 -97.15
C ALA A 202 -8.37 -7.33 -98.49
N GLU A 203 -8.30 -8.62 -98.80
CA GLU A 203 -7.80 -9.14 -100.09
C GLU A 203 -8.70 -8.69 -101.24
N ALA A 204 -10.03 -8.82 -101.08
CA ALA A 204 -11.00 -8.37 -102.08
C ALA A 204 -10.90 -6.85 -102.34
N ASN A 205 -10.73 -6.05 -101.27
CA ASN A 205 -10.54 -4.60 -101.38
C ASN A 205 -9.22 -4.25 -102.08
N LEU A 206 -8.14 -4.94 -101.76
CA LEU A 206 -6.84 -4.76 -102.42
C LEU A 206 -6.93 -5.07 -103.91
N ARG A 207 -7.56 -6.18 -104.29
CA ARG A 207 -7.79 -6.55 -105.70
C ARG A 207 -8.63 -5.49 -106.43
N THR A 208 -9.67 -4.99 -105.77
CA THR A 208 -10.54 -3.95 -106.35
C THR A 208 -9.76 -2.64 -106.56
N ALA A 209 -8.95 -2.23 -105.58
CA ALA A 209 -8.11 -1.04 -105.68
C ALA A 209 -6.99 -1.18 -106.73
N GLU A 210 -6.38 -2.36 -106.86
CA GLU A 210 -5.39 -2.64 -107.90
C GLU A 210 -6.00 -2.54 -109.31
N MET A 211 -7.19 -3.09 -109.50
CA MET A 211 -7.91 -2.99 -110.77
C MET A 211 -8.25 -1.52 -111.09
N ALA A 212 -8.70 -0.75 -110.10
CA ALA A 212 -8.97 0.68 -110.27
C ALA A 212 -7.70 1.48 -110.61
N LEU A 213 -6.56 1.17 -109.98
CA LEU A 213 -5.26 1.76 -110.30
C LEU A 213 -4.84 1.47 -111.73
N ARG A 214 -4.93 0.22 -112.19
CA ARG A 214 -4.62 -0.16 -113.58
C ARG A 214 -5.50 0.58 -114.58
N GLN A 215 -6.80 0.72 -114.29
CA GLN A 215 -7.73 1.48 -115.11
C GLN A 215 -7.36 2.96 -115.16
N ALA A 216 -7.08 3.59 -114.01
CA ALA A 216 -6.67 4.97 -113.91
C ALA A 216 -5.34 5.23 -114.64
N GLN A 217 -4.40 4.29 -114.57
CA GLN A 217 -3.12 4.39 -115.27
C GLN A 217 -3.30 4.32 -116.79
N SER A 218 -4.11 3.37 -117.29
CA SER A 218 -4.43 3.32 -118.72
C SER A 218 -5.16 4.59 -119.22
N ALA A 219 -5.95 5.24 -118.36
CA ALA A 219 -6.62 6.50 -118.67
C ALA A 219 -5.63 7.68 -118.70
N TYR A 220 -4.70 7.72 -117.75
CA TYR A 220 -3.60 8.68 -117.71
C TYR A 220 -2.69 8.56 -118.94
N ASP A 221 -2.26 7.35 -119.31
CA ASP A 221 -1.41 7.11 -120.48
C ASP A 221 -2.08 7.60 -121.77
N ARG A 222 -3.39 7.38 -121.92
CA ARG A 222 -4.19 7.91 -123.04
C ARG A 222 -4.32 9.44 -123.01
N ALA A 223 -4.43 10.05 -121.82
CA ALA A 223 -4.45 11.50 -121.69
C ALA A 223 -3.08 12.11 -122.05
N LEU A 224 -1.99 11.46 -121.62
CA LEU A 224 -0.61 11.86 -121.87
C LEU A 224 -0.26 11.82 -123.35
N ALA A 225 -0.72 10.78 -124.06
CA ALA A 225 -0.55 10.66 -125.51
C ALA A 225 -1.29 11.75 -126.30
N ARG A 226 -2.37 12.34 -125.75
CA ARG A 226 -3.17 13.39 -126.41
C ARG A 226 -2.65 14.80 -126.14
N ASN A 227 -2.16 15.09 -124.93
CA ASN A 227 -1.70 16.44 -124.55
C ASN A 227 -0.54 16.43 -123.54
N PRO A 228 0.72 16.34 -124.00
CA PRO A 228 1.89 16.19 -123.12
C PRO A 228 2.17 17.41 -122.23
N ALA A 229 1.82 18.63 -122.66
CA ALA A 229 2.23 19.87 -122.01
C ALA A 229 1.26 20.36 -120.91
N GLY A 230 0.11 19.71 -120.72
CA GLY A 230 -0.96 20.13 -119.79
C GLY A 230 -1.42 19.07 -118.79
N ILE A 231 -0.68 17.97 -118.62
CA ILE A 231 -1.14 16.77 -117.89
C ILE A 231 -1.42 17.02 -116.39
N SER A 232 -0.74 18.00 -115.79
CA SER A 232 -0.76 18.24 -114.34
C SER A 232 -2.12 18.72 -113.81
N GLY A 233 -3.03 19.19 -114.66
CA GLY A 233 -4.39 19.60 -114.31
C GLY A 233 -5.49 18.71 -114.89
N ASP A 234 -5.14 17.60 -115.52
CA ASP A 234 -6.09 16.71 -116.18
C ASP A 234 -6.85 15.85 -115.15
N PRO A 235 -8.17 15.68 -115.26
CA PRO A 235 -8.94 14.75 -114.41
C PRO A 235 -8.35 13.34 -114.34
N ALA A 236 -7.66 12.87 -115.37
CA ALA A 236 -6.99 11.58 -115.39
C ALA A 236 -5.77 11.50 -114.45
N ALA A 237 -5.03 12.60 -114.25
CA ALA A 237 -3.89 12.67 -113.34
C ALA A 237 -4.34 12.62 -111.87
N LEU A 238 -5.38 13.39 -111.52
CA LEU A 238 -5.98 13.36 -110.18
C LEU A 238 -6.63 11.99 -109.89
N ALA A 239 -7.25 11.36 -110.90
CA ALA A 239 -7.82 10.02 -110.77
C ALA A 239 -6.74 8.96 -110.52
N LEU A 240 -5.58 9.06 -111.19
CA LEU A 240 -4.43 8.18 -110.95
C LEU A 240 -3.87 8.37 -109.54
N GLU A 241 -3.70 9.61 -109.10
CA GLU A 241 -3.24 9.92 -107.74
C GLU A 241 -4.19 9.33 -106.68
N LYS A 242 -5.50 9.56 -106.82
CA LYS A 242 -6.52 8.98 -105.93
C LYS A 242 -6.48 7.45 -105.93
N ALA A 243 -6.46 6.81 -107.10
CA ALA A 243 -6.41 5.35 -107.19
C ALA A 243 -5.11 4.77 -106.61
N THR A 244 -4.00 5.52 -106.70
CA THR A 244 -2.73 5.16 -106.07
C THR A 244 -2.84 5.20 -104.55
N ASN A 245 -3.43 6.26 -104.01
CA ASN A 245 -3.65 6.39 -102.57
C ASN A 245 -4.61 5.32 -102.04
N ASP A 246 -5.70 5.03 -102.76
CA ASP A 246 -6.67 3.98 -102.41
C ASP A 246 -6.03 2.59 -102.43
N TYR A 247 -5.18 2.30 -103.43
CA TYR A 247 -4.40 1.06 -103.48
C TYR A 247 -3.40 0.98 -102.33
N GLN A 248 -2.66 2.06 -102.04
CA GLN A 248 -1.71 2.07 -100.92
C GLN A 248 -2.42 1.91 -99.57
N ALA A 249 -3.58 2.52 -99.37
CA ALA A 249 -4.39 2.33 -98.18
C ALA A 249 -4.90 0.89 -98.05
N ALA A 250 -5.44 0.30 -99.13
CA ALA A 250 -5.91 -1.08 -99.14
C ALA A 250 -4.75 -2.08 -98.90
N LYS A 251 -3.58 -1.81 -99.49
CA LYS A 251 -2.36 -2.58 -99.29
C LYS A 251 -1.87 -2.50 -97.85
N ALA A 252 -1.87 -1.32 -97.25
CA ALA A 252 -1.49 -1.13 -95.85
C ALA A 252 -2.42 -1.88 -94.89
N VAL A 253 -3.72 -1.93 -95.16
CA VAL A 253 -4.70 -2.70 -94.37
C VAL A 253 -4.46 -4.20 -94.49
N TYR A 254 -4.27 -4.72 -95.71
CA TYR A 254 -3.96 -6.15 -95.93
C TYR A 254 -2.62 -6.55 -95.30
N GLU A 255 -1.58 -5.71 -95.41
CA GLU A 255 -0.29 -5.93 -94.79
C GLU A 255 -0.35 -5.85 -93.27
N ALA A 256 -1.13 -4.93 -92.70
CA ALA A 256 -1.34 -4.82 -91.26
C ALA A 256 -2.05 -6.06 -90.69
N LEU A 257 -3.02 -6.62 -91.43
CA LEU A 257 -3.66 -7.88 -91.09
C LEU A 257 -2.69 -9.07 -91.28
N SER A 258 -1.88 -9.08 -92.32
CA SER A 258 -0.96 -10.21 -92.64
C SER A 258 0.24 -10.32 -91.70
N ARG A 259 0.53 -9.27 -90.93
CA ARG A 259 1.52 -9.35 -89.85
C ARG A 259 0.99 -10.26 -88.76
N LEU A 260 1.83 -11.22 -88.36
CA LEU A 260 1.59 -12.04 -87.17
C LEU A 260 1.33 -11.13 -85.95
N PRO A 261 0.56 -11.59 -84.95
CA PRO A 261 0.35 -10.84 -83.72
C PRO A 261 1.68 -10.38 -83.15
N ASP A 262 1.77 -9.08 -82.84
CA ASP A 262 2.97 -8.49 -82.24
C ASP A 262 3.31 -9.23 -80.93
N GLU A 263 4.56 -9.62 -80.75
CA GLU A 263 5.01 -10.32 -79.53
C GLU A 263 4.67 -9.51 -78.27
N ALA A 264 4.65 -8.18 -78.39
CA ALA A 264 4.19 -7.28 -77.32
C ALA A 264 2.71 -7.47 -76.95
N GLN A 265 1.83 -7.72 -77.93
CA GLN A 265 0.40 -7.94 -77.67
C GLN A 265 0.13 -9.32 -77.06
N LEU A 266 0.80 -10.35 -77.56
CA LEU A 266 0.68 -11.71 -77.03
C LEU A 266 1.22 -11.81 -75.59
N SER A 267 2.37 -11.17 -75.32
CA SER A 267 2.93 -11.10 -73.97
C SER A 267 2.04 -10.30 -73.02
N ALA A 268 1.48 -9.16 -73.46
CA ALA A 268 0.53 -8.40 -72.65
C ALA A 268 -0.72 -9.23 -72.30
N ALA A 269 -1.31 -9.94 -73.27
CA ALA A 269 -2.46 -10.81 -73.03
C ALA A 269 -2.11 -11.99 -72.11
N TYR A 270 -0.92 -12.57 -72.24
CA TYR A 270 -0.43 -13.61 -71.34
C TYR A 270 -0.25 -13.09 -69.90
N GLN A 271 0.31 -11.89 -69.72
CA GLN A 271 0.43 -11.25 -68.40
C GLN A 271 -0.94 -11.01 -67.78
N GLN A 272 -1.96 -10.63 -68.56
CA GLN A 272 -3.33 -10.51 -68.07
C GLN A 272 -3.89 -11.84 -67.53
N VAL A 273 -3.65 -12.95 -68.24
CA VAL A 273 -4.04 -14.29 -67.75
C VAL A 273 -3.29 -14.66 -66.47
N ALA A 274 -1.98 -14.39 -66.40
CA ALA A 274 -1.17 -14.65 -65.21
C ALA A 274 -1.65 -13.86 -63.99
N LEU A 275 -1.99 -12.58 -64.18
CA LEU A 275 -2.56 -11.72 -63.13
C LEU A 275 -3.94 -12.21 -62.67
N ALA A 276 -4.85 -12.54 -63.60
CA ALA A 276 -6.18 -13.04 -63.27
C ALA A 276 -6.12 -14.41 -62.55
N LYS A 277 -5.17 -15.28 -62.93
CA LYS A 277 -4.92 -16.54 -62.23
C LYS A 277 -4.39 -16.29 -60.81
N ALA A 278 -3.42 -15.38 -60.65
CA ALA A 278 -2.91 -15.01 -59.33
C ALA A 278 -3.99 -14.40 -58.42
N GLN A 279 -4.91 -13.62 -58.98
CA GLN A 279 -6.08 -13.11 -58.26
C GLN A 279 -7.02 -14.24 -57.80
N LEU A 280 -7.33 -15.20 -58.67
CA LEU A 280 -8.14 -16.37 -58.30
C LEU A 280 -7.45 -17.21 -57.21
N ASP A 281 -6.16 -17.48 -57.35
CA ASP A 281 -5.39 -18.26 -56.37
C ASP A 281 -5.37 -17.55 -55.00
N HIS A 282 -5.27 -16.21 -54.98
CA HIS A 282 -5.35 -15.41 -53.76
C HIS A 282 -6.74 -15.48 -53.09
N VAL A 283 -7.82 -15.45 -53.87
CA VAL A 283 -9.20 -15.57 -53.37
C VAL A 283 -9.50 -16.98 -52.87
N LEU A 284 -8.93 -18.02 -53.50
CA LEU A 284 -9.10 -19.42 -53.09
C LEU A 284 -8.30 -19.79 -51.83
N HIS A 285 -7.17 -19.13 -51.61
CA HIS A 285 -6.32 -19.34 -50.44
C HIS A 285 -6.11 -18.03 -49.67
N PRO A 286 -7.18 -17.40 -49.16
CA PRO A 286 -7.08 -16.12 -48.47
C PRO A 286 -6.43 -16.29 -47.08
N VAL A 287 -6.57 -17.48 -46.49
CA VAL A 287 -6.14 -17.77 -45.13
C VAL A 287 -4.72 -18.32 -45.15
N ARG A 288 -3.75 -17.48 -44.77
CA ARG A 288 -2.40 -17.96 -44.48
C ARG A 288 -2.40 -18.54 -43.07
N GLU A 289 -1.84 -19.74 -42.87
CA GLU A 289 -1.74 -20.38 -41.54
C GLU A 289 -1.16 -19.42 -40.48
N TYR A 290 -0.19 -18.61 -40.89
CA TYR A 290 0.38 -17.54 -40.09
C TYR A 290 -0.66 -16.53 -39.55
N GLU A 291 -1.60 -16.08 -40.37
CA GLU A 291 -2.61 -15.09 -39.99
C GLU A 291 -3.61 -15.68 -38.98
N VAL A 292 -3.95 -16.96 -39.14
CA VAL A 292 -4.80 -17.71 -38.19
C VAL A 292 -4.10 -17.86 -36.85
N GLU A 293 -2.83 -18.24 -36.84
CA GLU A 293 -2.05 -18.37 -35.60
C GLU A 293 -1.87 -17.02 -34.90
N GLN A 294 -1.66 -15.93 -35.65
CA GLN A 294 -1.65 -14.58 -35.08
C GLN A 294 -2.98 -14.21 -34.44
N ALA A 295 -4.10 -14.40 -35.14
CA ALA A 295 -5.42 -14.08 -34.62
C ALA A 295 -5.76 -14.97 -33.40
N ARG A 296 -5.37 -16.24 -33.41
CA ARG A 296 -5.50 -17.15 -32.26
C ARG A 296 -4.68 -16.68 -31.06
N ALA A 297 -3.44 -16.27 -31.27
CA ALA A 297 -2.60 -15.71 -30.22
C ALA A 297 -3.18 -14.42 -29.63
N GLN A 298 -3.85 -13.60 -30.45
CA GLN A 298 -4.58 -12.42 -29.96
C GLN A 298 -5.74 -12.81 -29.05
N VAL A 299 -6.55 -13.83 -29.41
CA VAL A 299 -7.61 -14.34 -28.52
C VAL A 299 -7.01 -14.83 -27.20
N TYR A 300 -5.95 -15.64 -27.27
CA TYR A 300 -5.30 -16.18 -26.08
C TYR A 300 -4.78 -15.08 -25.15
N SER A 301 -4.08 -14.07 -25.69
CA SER A 301 -3.56 -12.95 -24.90
C SER A 301 -4.68 -12.09 -24.28
N ALA A 302 -5.78 -11.85 -25.01
CA ALA A 302 -6.94 -11.15 -24.47
C ALA A 302 -7.62 -11.94 -23.34
N GLN A 303 -7.73 -13.26 -23.48
CA GLN A 303 -8.28 -14.15 -22.44
C GLN A 303 -7.37 -14.18 -21.20
N ALA A 304 -6.06 -14.35 -21.39
CA ALA A 304 -5.09 -14.35 -20.30
C ALA A 304 -5.17 -13.04 -19.50
N ARG A 305 -5.30 -11.90 -20.20
CA ARG A 305 -5.47 -10.59 -19.56
C ARG A 305 -6.78 -10.48 -18.76
N LEU A 306 -7.88 -11.02 -19.27
CA LEU A 306 -9.16 -11.06 -18.55
C LEU A 306 -9.05 -11.92 -17.28
N GLU A 307 -8.42 -13.08 -17.37
CA GLU A 307 -8.24 -13.97 -16.23
C GLU A 307 -7.28 -13.38 -15.18
N GLU A 308 -6.21 -12.71 -15.61
CA GLU A 308 -5.32 -11.97 -14.70
C GLU A 308 -6.07 -10.86 -13.96
N LEU A 309 -6.94 -10.11 -14.66
CA LEU A 309 -7.78 -9.10 -14.02
C LEU A 309 -8.73 -9.73 -13.00
N LYS A 310 -9.44 -10.81 -13.36
CA LYS A 310 -10.36 -11.53 -12.46
C LYS A 310 -9.66 -12.10 -11.22
N ALA A 311 -8.43 -12.58 -11.37
CA ALA A 311 -7.63 -13.08 -10.25
C ALA A 311 -7.31 -11.97 -9.23
N GLY A 312 -7.31 -10.70 -9.65
CA GLY A 312 -7.17 -9.55 -8.77
C GLY A 312 -5.77 -9.44 -8.16
N ALA A 313 -5.71 -8.86 -6.95
CA ALA A 313 -4.46 -8.76 -6.21
C ALA A 313 -3.96 -10.15 -5.80
N ARG A 314 -2.64 -10.36 -5.90
CA ARG A 314 -2.04 -11.67 -5.56
C ARG A 314 -2.18 -11.94 -4.05
N PRO A 315 -2.33 -13.21 -3.62
CA PRO A 315 -2.43 -13.56 -2.19
C PRO A 315 -1.29 -13.00 -1.35
N GLU A 316 -0.07 -12.97 -1.89
CA GLU A 316 1.11 -12.43 -1.22
C GLU A 316 1.00 -10.91 -0.99
N GLN A 317 0.39 -10.19 -1.94
CA GLN A 317 0.15 -8.74 -1.82
C GLN A 317 -0.92 -8.45 -0.77
N LEU A 318 -2.00 -9.24 -0.75
CA LEU A 318 -3.05 -9.12 0.28
C LEU A 318 -2.52 -9.45 1.67
N ALA A 319 -1.68 -10.49 1.79
CA ALA A 319 -1.04 -10.85 3.04
C ALA A 319 -0.11 -9.74 3.55
N ALA A 320 0.71 -9.15 2.67
CA ALA A 320 1.57 -8.02 3.02
C ALA A 320 0.77 -6.79 3.46
N ALA A 321 -0.31 -6.45 2.75
CA ALA A 321 -1.19 -5.35 3.11
C ALA A 321 -1.91 -5.60 4.45
N ARG A 322 -2.36 -6.82 4.70
CA ARG A 322 -2.96 -7.21 6.00
C ARG A 322 -1.95 -7.09 7.14
N ALA A 323 -0.71 -7.55 6.94
CA ALA A 323 0.35 -7.40 7.93
C ALA A 323 0.65 -5.91 8.22
N GLN A 324 0.53 -5.03 7.21
CA GLN A 324 0.67 -3.60 7.41
C GLN A 324 -0.45 -3.01 8.27
N VAL A 325 -1.70 -3.47 8.10
CA VAL A 325 -2.83 -3.10 8.97
C VAL A 325 -2.56 -3.55 10.40
N GLU A 326 -2.17 -4.80 10.60
CA GLU A 326 -1.87 -5.36 11.92
C GLU A 326 -0.72 -4.59 12.61
N SER A 327 0.34 -4.26 11.88
CA SER A 327 1.45 -3.45 12.39
C SER A 327 0.98 -2.05 12.82
N ALA A 328 0.13 -1.38 12.03
CA ALA A 328 -0.41 -0.08 12.38
C ALA A 328 -1.34 -0.15 13.60
N GLN A 329 -2.16 -1.20 13.70
CA GLN A 329 -3.04 -1.45 14.85
C GLN A 329 -2.24 -1.74 16.12
N ALA A 330 -1.16 -2.51 16.03
CA ALA A 330 -0.26 -2.76 17.15
C ALA A 330 0.41 -1.45 17.64
N ALA A 331 0.84 -0.59 16.71
CA ALA A 331 1.39 0.72 17.06
C ALA A 331 0.35 1.60 17.77
N LEU A 332 -0.91 1.59 17.32
CA LEU A 332 -2.01 2.27 17.99
C LEU A 332 -2.26 1.69 19.40
N ALA A 333 -2.30 0.36 19.54
CA ALA A 333 -2.55 -0.31 20.82
C ALA A 333 -1.48 0.01 21.88
N VAL A 334 -0.22 0.20 21.47
CA VAL A 334 0.84 0.65 22.39
C VAL A 334 0.56 2.05 22.94
N LEU A 335 0.12 2.99 22.10
CA LEU A 335 -0.29 4.33 22.54
C LEU A 335 -1.57 4.26 23.39
N GLU A 336 -2.49 3.37 23.00
CA GLU A 336 -3.65 2.84 23.74
C GLU A 336 -3.32 2.60 25.22
N ALA A 337 -2.37 1.69 25.42
CA ALA A 337 -1.91 1.24 26.73
C ALA A 337 -1.12 2.33 27.47
N GLN A 338 -0.39 3.19 26.76
CA GLN A 338 0.27 4.33 27.38
C GLN A 338 -0.76 5.32 27.95
N LEU A 339 -1.86 5.56 27.25
CA LEU A 339 -2.90 6.50 27.69
C LEU A 339 -3.51 6.10 29.02
N GLN A 340 -3.66 4.79 29.26
CA GLN A 340 -4.16 4.29 30.55
C GLN A 340 -3.27 4.70 31.73
N LYS A 341 -1.96 4.91 31.51
CA LYS A 341 -1.02 5.36 32.54
C LYS A 341 -1.13 6.86 32.87
N TYR A 342 -1.84 7.63 32.05
CA TYR A 342 -2.11 9.07 32.28
C TYR A 342 -3.28 9.31 33.23
N VAL A 343 -4.01 8.25 33.60
CA VAL A 343 -5.19 8.34 34.46
C VAL A 343 -4.97 7.54 35.73
N LEU A 344 -5.07 8.20 36.88
CA LEU A 344 -5.02 7.53 38.17
C LEU A 344 -6.44 7.20 38.62
N VAL A 345 -6.74 5.91 38.74
CA VAL A 345 -8.07 5.41 39.17
C VAL A 345 -8.00 4.75 40.53
N ALA A 346 -9.09 4.81 41.30
CA ALA A 346 -9.18 4.12 42.58
C ALA A 346 -9.28 2.59 42.37
N PRO A 347 -8.44 1.78 43.05
CA PRO A 347 -8.51 0.32 42.94
C PRO A 347 -9.68 -0.29 43.72
N LEU A 348 -10.13 0.37 44.78
CA LEU A 348 -11.18 -0.07 45.70
C LEU A 348 -12.06 1.13 46.08
N ASP A 349 -13.25 0.85 46.63
CA ASP A 349 -14.06 1.86 47.32
C ASP A 349 -13.36 2.31 48.60
N GLY A 350 -13.31 3.60 48.92
CA GLY A 350 -12.67 4.10 50.15
C GLY A 350 -12.75 5.62 50.29
N ILE A 351 -11.96 6.20 51.19
CA ILE A 351 -11.90 7.64 51.46
C ILE A 351 -10.50 8.18 51.22
N VAL A 352 -10.41 9.41 50.68
CA VAL A 352 -9.14 10.12 50.48
C VAL A 352 -8.63 10.63 51.83
N LEU A 353 -7.58 9.99 52.35
CA LEU A 353 -6.94 10.34 53.62
C LEU A 353 -5.95 11.51 53.49
N ALA A 354 -5.24 11.57 52.37
CA ALA A 354 -4.29 12.63 52.07
C ALA A 354 -4.19 12.89 50.57
N ARG A 355 -4.01 14.17 50.23
CA ARG A 355 -3.73 14.66 48.87
C ARG A 355 -2.44 15.45 48.91
N MET A 356 -1.45 15.00 48.15
CA MET A 356 -0.10 15.56 48.07
C MET A 356 0.21 16.03 46.65
N ILE A 357 -0.83 16.42 45.90
CA ILE A 357 -0.74 16.77 44.48
C ILE A 357 -1.65 17.96 44.20
N GLU A 358 -1.11 18.95 43.48
CA GLU A 358 -1.88 20.07 42.96
C GLU A 358 -1.97 20.05 41.42
N PRO A 359 -3.04 20.64 40.84
CA PRO A 359 -3.10 20.85 39.40
C PRO A 359 -1.91 21.67 38.91
N ASN A 360 -1.45 21.39 37.70
CA ASN A 360 -0.32 22.06 37.04
C ASN A 360 1.07 21.78 37.67
N GLU A 361 1.15 20.93 38.68
CA GLU A 361 2.42 20.41 39.22
C GLU A 361 3.00 19.33 38.31
N VAL A 362 4.32 19.12 38.35
CA VAL A 362 4.98 18.01 37.66
C VAL A 362 5.24 16.88 38.66
N VAL A 363 4.74 15.69 38.35
CA VAL A 363 4.90 14.52 39.24
C VAL A 363 6.10 13.68 38.84
N LEU A 364 6.73 13.03 39.83
CA LEU A 364 7.79 12.05 39.61
C LEU A 364 7.24 10.62 39.78
N PRO A 365 7.73 9.65 38.98
CA PRO A 365 7.33 8.25 39.11
C PRO A 365 7.55 7.71 40.52
N GLY A 366 6.52 7.08 41.09
CA GLY A 366 6.60 6.42 42.39
C GLY A 366 6.48 7.34 43.61
N THR A 367 6.41 8.66 43.43
CA THR A 367 6.10 9.58 44.53
C THR A 367 4.62 9.44 44.91
N PRO A 368 4.27 9.17 46.19
CA PRO A 368 2.88 9.12 46.62
C PRO A 368 2.17 10.46 46.44
N LEU A 369 1.02 10.47 45.76
CA LEU A 369 0.24 11.67 45.43
C LEU A 369 -1.11 11.68 46.14
N LEU A 370 -1.70 10.49 46.33
CA LEU A 370 -2.96 10.30 47.03
C LEU A 370 -2.82 9.11 47.99
N VAL A 371 -3.46 9.22 49.14
CA VAL A 371 -3.60 8.09 50.08
C VAL A 371 -5.07 7.77 50.21
N LEU A 372 -5.44 6.56 49.84
CA LEU A 372 -6.78 6.03 50.05
C LEU A 372 -6.76 5.09 51.25
N GLY A 373 -7.85 5.08 52.02
CA GLY A 373 -8.04 4.10 53.07
C GLY A 373 -9.50 3.91 53.43
N ASP A 374 -9.76 2.85 54.19
CA ASP A 374 -11.08 2.53 54.71
C ASP A 374 -11.26 3.11 56.11
N LEU A 375 -12.24 3.99 56.26
CA LEU A 375 -12.63 4.54 57.57
C LEU A 375 -13.85 3.85 58.17
N ASP A 376 -14.54 3.00 57.41
CA ASP A 376 -15.71 2.26 57.90
C ASP A 376 -15.24 1.08 58.78
N HIS A 377 -14.07 0.51 58.48
CA HIS A 377 -13.42 -0.52 59.27
C HIS A 377 -12.08 -0.02 59.81
N LEU A 378 -12.05 0.42 61.08
CA LEU A 378 -10.83 0.85 61.75
C LEU A 378 -10.27 -0.29 62.63
N ARG A 379 -8.95 -0.31 62.75
CA ARG A 379 -8.19 -1.28 63.54
C ARG A 379 -7.24 -0.56 64.47
N VAL A 380 -6.74 -1.24 65.50
CA VAL A 380 -5.65 -0.73 66.34
C VAL A 380 -4.42 -1.60 66.14
N GLU A 381 -3.30 -0.97 65.80
CA GLU A 381 -1.99 -1.62 65.79
C GLU A 381 -1.23 -1.27 67.06
N THR A 382 -0.84 -2.28 67.85
CA THR A 382 0.00 -2.07 69.03
C THR A 382 1.42 -1.68 68.63
N THR A 383 2.04 -0.81 69.44
CA THR A 383 3.37 -0.26 69.17
C THR A 383 4.44 -0.78 70.13
N ASP A 384 4.07 -1.23 71.32
CA ASP A 384 4.98 -1.52 72.45
C ASP A 384 4.75 -2.89 73.11
N LEU A 385 4.04 -3.81 72.44
CA LEU A 385 3.80 -5.14 73.00
C LEU A 385 5.11 -5.96 73.05
N SER A 386 5.58 -6.25 74.26
CA SER A 386 6.86 -6.93 74.51
C SER A 386 6.88 -8.39 74.05
N GLU A 387 8.02 -8.85 73.53
CA GLU A 387 8.32 -10.27 73.26
C GLU A 387 7.97 -11.20 74.43
N ARG A 388 8.05 -10.72 75.68
CA ARG A 388 7.73 -11.50 76.88
C ARG A 388 6.24 -11.81 77.04
N ASP A 389 5.39 -10.95 76.50
CA ASP A 389 3.94 -11.00 76.70
C ASP A 389 3.20 -11.59 75.49
N VAL A 390 3.79 -11.50 74.29
CA VAL A 390 3.26 -12.05 73.03
C VAL A 390 2.85 -13.54 73.11
N PRO A 391 3.62 -14.45 73.75
CA PRO A 391 3.23 -15.86 73.83
C PRO A 391 1.94 -16.12 74.61
N GLN A 392 1.50 -15.16 75.44
CA GLN A 392 0.29 -15.27 76.25
C GLN A 392 -0.96 -14.81 75.48
N ILE A 393 -0.79 -14.13 74.34
CA ILE A 393 -1.87 -13.57 73.54
C ILE A 393 -2.19 -14.50 72.38
N LYS A 394 -3.48 -14.75 72.13
CA LYS A 394 -3.94 -15.59 71.03
C LYS A 394 -4.77 -14.81 70.02
N VAL A 395 -4.64 -15.16 68.74
CA VAL A 395 -5.54 -14.67 67.69
C VAL A 395 -6.98 -15.08 68.03
N GLY A 396 -7.92 -14.15 67.91
CA GLY A 396 -9.33 -14.28 68.29
C GLY A 396 -9.64 -13.94 69.75
N GLN A 397 -8.64 -13.60 70.57
CA GLN A 397 -8.85 -13.20 71.96
C GLN A 397 -9.63 -11.87 72.03
N PRO A 398 -10.68 -11.76 72.86
CA PRO A 398 -11.37 -10.51 73.10
C PRO A 398 -10.48 -9.57 73.92
N VAL A 399 -10.40 -8.31 73.52
CA VAL A 399 -9.57 -7.29 74.16
C VAL A 399 -10.39 -6.02 74.39
N GLN A 400 -10.00 -5.25 75.40
CA GLN A 400 -10.60 -3.94 75.67
C GLN A 400 -9.66 -2.84 75.17
N VAL A 401 -10.16 -2.00 74.28
CA VAL A 401 -9.42 -0.90 73.67
C VAL A 401 -9.91 0.41 74.25
N PHE A 402 -9.05 1.13 74.96
CA PHE A 402 -9.33 2.45 75.48
C PHE A 402 -8.76 3.52 74.53
N ILE A 403 -9.64 4.33 73.92
CA ILE A 403 -9.23 5.43 73.04
C ILE A 403 -8.97 6.67 73.88
N LYS A 404 -7.70 7.03 74.04
CA LYS A 404 -7.27 8.12 74.95
C LYS A 404 -7.93 9.46 74.61
N ALA A 405 -8.06 9.75 73.31
CA ALA A 405 -8.63 11.01 72.83
C ALA A 405 -10.14 11.14 73.06
N LEU A 406 -10.88 10.01 73.10
CA LEU A 406 -12.33 9.99 73.28
C LEU A 406 -12.74 9.69 74.72
N GLY A 407 -11.83 9.17 75.55
CA GLY A 407 -12.14 8.68 76.90
C GLY A 407 -13.13 7.51 76.91
N GLN A 408 -13.21 6.76 75.81
CA GLN A 408 -14.15 5.66 75.60
C GLN A 408 -13.44 4.32 75.54
N GLN A 409 -14.11 3.29 76.05
CA GLN A 409 -13.67 1.90 76.00
C GLN A 409 -14.51 1.13 74.99
N ILE A 410 -13.84 0.44 74.07
CA ILE A 410 -14.41 -0.28 72.95
C ILE A 410 -13.95 -1.73 73.03
N THR A 411 -14.81 -2.68 72.69
CA THR A 411 -14.40 -4.08 72.56
C THR A 411 -13.84 -4.34 71.17
N GLY A 412 -12.84 -5.20 71.11
CA GLY A 412 -12.32 -5.72 69.85
C GLY A 412 -11.77 -7.11 70.05
N HIS A 413 -11.20 -7.66 68.99
CA HIS A 413 -10.57 -8.96 69.02
C HIS A 413 -9.23 -8.93 68.28
N VAL A 414 -8.29 -9.74 68.76
CA VAL A 414 -6.97 -9.86 68.11
C VAL A 414 -7.14 -10.52 66.74
N SER A 415 -6.90 -9.78 65.66
CA SER A 415 -7.02 -10.30 64.30
C SER A 415 -5.72 -10.90 63.77
N ALA A 416 -4.58 -10.30 64.12
CA ALA A 416 -3.27 -10.80 63.71
C ALA A 416 -2.17 -10.40 64.69
N ILE A 417 -1.16 -11.26 64.82
CA ILE A 417 0.10 -10.96 65.51
C ILE A 417 1.19 -11.05 64.44
N SER A 418 1.93 -9.95 64.22
CA SER A 418 3.00 -9.90 63.23
C SER A 418 4.07 -10.94 63.58
N PRO A 419 4.49 -11.81 62.65
CA PRO A 419 5.61 -12.72 62.92
C PRO A 419 6.96 -12.00 62.91
N LEU A 420 7.01 -10.79 62.33
CA LEU A 420 8.19 -9.94 62.29
C LEU A 420 8.21 -9.00 63.48
N ALA A 421 9.27 -9.08 64.29
CA ALA A 421 9.50 -8.19 65.42
C ALA A 421 10.09 -6.85 64.98
N ASN A 422 9.79 -5.81 65.76
CA ASN A 422 10.37 -4.48 65.66
C ASN A 422 11.16 -4.16 66.93
N THR A 423 12.04 -3.16 66.86
CA THR A 423 12.76 -2.65 68.03
C THR A 423 12.26 -1.26 68.40
N LEU A 424 11.80 -1.10 69.64
CA LEU A 424 11.39 0.19 70.20
C LEU A 424 12.25 0.50 71.41
N GLY A 425 13.09 1.53 71.33
CA GLY A 425 13.94 1.95 72.46
C GLY A 425 14.98 0.93 72.92
N GLY A 426 15.28 -0.11 72.12
CA GLY A 426 16.18 -1.22 72.47
C GLY A 426 15.45 -2.52 72.83
N ASP A 427 14.14 -2.46 73.06
CA ASP A 427 13.32 -3.64 73.37
C ASP A 427 12.69 -4.25 72.12
N VAL A 428 12.57 -5.58 72.11
CA VAL A 428 11.91 -6.34 71.05
C VAL A 428 10.41 -6.33 71.28
N VAL A 429 9.67 -5.80 70.30
CA VAL A 429 8.22 -5.68 70.34
C VAL A 429 7.57 -6.30 69.10
N TYR A 430 6.37 -6.82 69.27
CA TYR A 430 5.60 -7.44 68.19
C TYR A 430 4.35 -6.63 67.93
N LYS A 431 4.17 -6.21 66.67
CA LYS A 431 2.95 -5.53 66.26
C LYS A 431 1.78 -6.50 66.31
N THR A 432 0.75 -6.17 67.08
CA THR A 432 -0.51 -6.91 67.13
C THR A 432 -1.63 -6.03 66.61
N THR A 433 -2.40 -6.57 65.68
CA THR A 433 -3.56 -5.92 65.08
C THR A 433 -4.82 -6.37 65.79
N VAL A 434 -5.63 -5.40 66.20
CA VAL A 434 -6.92 -5.59 66.85
C VAL A 434 -8.00 -5.00 65.96
N ASP A 435 -8.98 -5.82 65.60
CA ASP A 435 -10.16 -5.37 64.87
C ASP A 435 -11.20 -4.90 65.89
N LEU A 436 -11.75 -3.71 65.68
CA LEU A 436 -12.73 -3.09 66.59
C LEU A 436 -14.13 -3.60 66.24
N ASP A 437 -14.89 -4.06 67.23
CA ASP A 437 -16.25 -4.58 67.00
C ASP A 437 -17.25 -3.44 66.73
N MET A 438 -16.97 -2.24 67.25
CA MET A 438 -17.74 -1.03 67.00
C MET A 438 -16.82 0.14 66.68
N CYS A 439 -17.16 0.90 65.65
CA CYS A 439 -16.42 2.07 65.21
C CYS A 439 -17.22 3.34 65.53
N PRO A 440 -16.93 4.07 66.63
CA PRO A 440 -17.65 5.29 66.94
C PRO A 440 -17.42 6.36 65.85
N PRO A 441 -18.43 7.19 65.52
CA PRO A 441 -18.35 8.14 64.41
C PRO A 441 -17.26 9.21 64.58
N ASP A 442 -16.82 9.45 65.82
CA ASP A 442 -15.76 10.41 66.16
C ASP A 442 -14.36 9.78 66.17
N LEU A 443 -14.24 8.47 65.95
CA LEU A 443 -12.95 7.80 65.82
C LEU A 443 -12.24 8.30 64.56
N ARG A 444 -10.94 8.62 64.69
CA ARG A 444 -10.11 9.07 63.57
C ARG A 444 -8.82 8.26 63.51
N VAL A 445 -8.33 8.05 62.30
CA VAL A 445 -7.02 7.44 62.04
C VAL A 445 -5.93 8.29 62.72
N GLY A 446 -4.98 7.63 63.37
CA GLY A 446 -3.87 8.26 64.09
C GLY A 446 -4.14 8.53 65.58
N MET A 447 -5.36 8.33 66.07
CA MET A 447 -5.63 8.43 67.51
C MET A 447 -4.87 7.37 68.31
N SER A 448 -4.35 7.75 69.48
CA SER A 448 -3.70 6.82 70.41
C SER A 448 -4.74 5.98 71.15
N ALA A 449 -4.46 4.68 71.21
CA ALA A 449 -5.27 3.68 71.90
C ALA A 449 -4.43 2.93 72.92
N GLU A 450 -5.08 2.32 73.90
CA GLU A 450 -4.48 1.45 74.88
C GLU A 450 -5.27 0.14 74.88
N VAL A 451 -4.59 -0.96 74.57
CA VAL A 451 -5.19 -2.29 74.40
C VAL A 451 -4.88 -3.10 75.65
N GLN A 452 -5.92 -3.55 76.33
CA GLN A 452 -5.83 -4.48 77.45
C GLN A 452 -6.23 -5.87 76.96
N PHE A 453 -5.28 -6.81 77.03
CA PHE A 453 -5.42 -8.20 76.58
C PHE A 453 -5.95 -9.13 77.67
#